data_AF-A0ABD1FHF6-F1
#
_entry.id   AF-A0ABD1FHF6-F1
#
_cell.length_a   1.000
_cell.length_b   1.000
_cell.length_c   1.000
_cell.angle_alpha   90.00
_cell.angle_beta   90.00
_cell.angle_gamma   90.00
#
_symmetry.space_group_name_H-M   'P 1'
#
loop_
_entity.id
_entity.type
_entity.pdbx_description
1 polymer ?
#
loop_
_entity_poly.entity_id
_entity_poly.type
_entity_poly.pdbx_seq_one_letter_code
_entity_poly.pdbx_strand_id
1 'polypeptide(L)'
;MPQMPIIVCEVFDIEAKETNTCESKEVAKFLKANIFSRYGIPRAIISDQGTHFCNRTMEALMQSMESTISYPPHITPNQMVRRRSQIERAYWAIKEVNLKADACEDERKLQLQELEELRLESYDSAMWYKERTKLWHDKNLRRKELQVGQRVLLFQSRLKLMPGKLKSKWIGPFTIVALRANGAVELKGSDSNSSSFLVNDHRVKGFRDSSELCVVEEISLRMPALSSN
;
A
#
# COMPACT_ATOMS: atom_id res chain seq x y z
N MET A 1 11.61 9.36 15.34
CA MET A 1 11.51 7.89 15.20
C MET A 1 11.41 7.57 13.72
N PRO A 2 12.29 6.74 13.14
CA PRO A 2 12.10 6.33 11.76
C PRO A 2 10.85 5.46 11.72
N GLN A 3 9.82 5.91 10.98
CA GLN A 3 8.79 5.00 10.53
C GLN A 3 9.52 3.93 9.73
N MET A 4 9.42 2.67 10.18
CA MET A 4 9.88 1.55 9.37
C MET A 4 9.24 1.72 7.99
N PRO A 5 10.03 1.88 6.91
CA PRO A 5 9.45 1.78 5.60
C PRO A 5 8.89 0.36 5.52
N ILE A 6 7.60 0.24 5.23
CA ILE A 6 7.01 -1.03 4.87
C ILE A 6 7.80 -1.47 3.64
N ILE A 7 8.73 -2.40 3.81
CA ILE A 7 9.41 -3.08 2.72
C ILE A 7 8.34 -3.98 2.10
N VAL A 8 7.55 -3.40 1.20
CA VAL A 8 6.92 -4.21 0.15
C VAL A 8 7.91 -4.18 -1.01
N CYS A 9 8.93 -5.05 -0.93
CA CYS A 9 9.47 -5.61 -2.15
C CYS A 9 8.43 -6.64 -2.59
N GLU A 10 7.62 -6.31 -3.60
CA GLU A 10 6.93 -7.37 -4.34
C GLU A 10 8.01 -8.03 -5.21
N VAL A 11 8.75 -8.98 -4.62
CA VAL A 11 9.52 -9.96 -5.39
C VAL A 11 8.47 -10.88 -6.00
N PHE A 12 8.31 -10.80 -7.33
CA PHE A 12 7.39 -11.66 -8.07
C PHE A 12 8.15 -12.87 -8.57
N ASP A 13 8.32 -13.87 -7.70
CA ASP A 13 8.71 -15.20 -8.16
C ASP A 13 7.47 -15.87 -8.78
N ILE A 14 7.59 -16.29 -10.04
CA ILE A 14 6.50 -16.92 -10.79
C ILE A 14 6.81 -18.40 -10.94
N GLU A 15 5.96 -19.24 -10.36
CA GLU A 15 5.98 -20.68 -10.61
C GLU A 15 4.74 -21.11 -11.38
N ALA A 16 4.97 -21.95 -12.39
CA ALA A 16 3.92 -22.51 -13.21
C ALA A 16 4.10 -24.02 -13.33
N LYS A 17 2.97 -24.73 -13.32
CA LYS A 17 2.90 -26.16 -13.58
C LYS A 17 1.75 -26.40 -14.55
N GLU A 18 2.02 -27.17 -15.58
CA GLU A 18 0.98 -27.66 -16.48
C GLU A 18 0.15 -28.75 -15.79
N THR A 19 -1.17 -28.63 -15.90
CA THR A 19 -2.12 -29.60 -15.35
C THR A 19 -3.15 -29.92 -16.40
N ASN A 20 -3.37 -31.21 -16.67
CA ASN A 20 -4.35 -31.68 -17.65
C ASN A 20 -5.80 -31.51 -17.15
N THR A 21 -6.00 -31.33 -15.84
CA THR A 21 -7.30 -31.12 -15.20
C THR A 21 -7.23 -29.98 -14.19
N CYS A 22 -8.23 -29.11 -14.21
CA CYS A 22 -8.38 -28.05 -13.21
C CYS A 22 -9.11 -28.64 -11.99
N GLU A 23 -8.44 -29.47 -11.18
CA GLU A 23 -9.02 -30.05 -9.96
C GLU A 23 -8.34 -29.46 -8.71
N SER A 24 -9.10 -29.19 -7.65
CA SER A 24 -8.58 -28.60 -6.40
C SER A 24 -7.44 -29.43 -5.77
N LYS A 25 -7.41 -30.76 -6.00
CA LYS A 25 -6.34 -31.66 -5.54
C LYS A 25 -5.01 -31.39 -6.23
N GLU A 26 -5.02 -31.13 -7.53
CA GLU A 26 -3.80 -30.80 -8.29
C GLU A 26 -3.26 -29.44 -7.87
N VAL A 27 -4.14 -28.46 -7.62
CA VAL A 27 -3.76 -27.15 -7.07
C VAL A 27 -3.13 -27.30 -5.68
N ALA A 28 -3.74 -28.09 -4.80
CA ALA A 28 -3.20 -28.39 -3.48
C ALA A 28 -1.82 -29.09 -3.53
N LYS A 29 -1.65 -30.04 -4.46
CA LYS A 29 -0.39 -30.73 -4.70
C LYS A 29 0.68 -29.76 -5.23
N PHE A 30 0.31 -28.86 -6.13
CA PHE A 30 1.19 -27.83 -6.64
C PHE A 30 1.70 -26.89 -5.53
N LEU A 31 0.80 -26.39 -4.70
CA LEU A 31 1.15 -25.52 -3.57
C LEU A 31 2.11 -26.21 -2.61
N LYS A 32 1.83 -27.46 -2.23
CA LYS A 32 2.69 -28.24 -1.33
C LYS A 32 4.07 -28.54 -1.94
N ALA A 33 4.12 -28.95 -3.19
CA ALA A 33 5.32 -29.48 -3.81
C ALA A 33 6.27 -28.39 -4.32
N ASN A 34 5.74 -27.26 -4.79
CA ASN A 34 6.54 -26.22 -5.43
C ASN A 34 6.64 -24.95 -4.57
N ILE A 35 5.53 -24.51 -3.96
CA ILE A 35 5.55 -23.26 -3.18
C ILE A 35 6.06 -23.51 -1.76
N PHE A 36 5.41 -24.40 -1.00
CA PHE A 36 5.69 -24.55 0.43
C PHE A 36 7.03 -25.19 0.74
N SER A 37 7.45 -26.15 -0.09
CA SER A 37 8.74 -26.83 0.05
C SER A 37 9.93 -25.92 -0.23
N ARG A 38 9.77 -24.91 -1.10
CA ARG A 38 10.87 -24.04 -1.57
C ARG A 38 10.93 -22.71 -0.83
N TYR A 39 9.79 -22.02 -0.72
CA TYR A 39 9.72 -20.67 -0.14
C TYR A 39 9.19 -20.65 1.28
N GLY A 40 8.83 -21.82 1.82
CA GLY A 40 8.16 -21.96 3.11
C GLY A 40 6.66 -21.66 3.02
N ILE A 41 5.99 -21.73 4.17
CA ILE A 41 4.54 -21.56 4.25
C ILE A 41 4.18 -20.06 4.18
N PRO A 42 3.45 -19.60 3.15
CA PRO A 42 3.06 -18.21 3.03
C PRO A 42 2.02 -17.85 4.10
N ARG A 43 2.13 -16.64 4.64
CA ARG A 43 1.17 -16.12 5.64
C ARG A 43 -0.25 -16.01 5.08
N ALA A 44 -0.38 -15.69 3.80
CA ALA A 44 -1.66 -15.65 3.12
C ALA A 44 -1.51 -15.95 1.62
N ILE A 45 -2.51 -16.64 1.07
CA ILE A 45 -2.67 -16.84 -0.38
C ILE A 45 -3.86 -16.02 -0.85
N ILE A 46 -3.67 -15.23 -1.91
CA ILE A 46 -4.70 -14.37 -2.49
C ILE A 46 -5.18 -15.02 -3.79
N SER A 47 -6.48 -15.35 -3.85
CA SER A 47 -7.13 -15.98 -4.99
C SER A 47 -8.42 -15.22 -5.37
N ASP A 48 -8.90 -15.45 -6.58
CA ASP A 48 -10.08 -14.85 -7.22
C ASP A 48 -11.42 -15.49 -6.80
N GLN A 49 -11.45 -16.27 -5.72
CA GLN A 49 -12.60 -17.06 -5.27
C GLN A 49 -13.03 -18.18 -6.24
N GLY A 50 -12.16 -18.60 -7.16
CA GLY A 50 -12.44 -19.75 -8.02
C GLY A 50 -12.82 -21.00 -7.21
N THR A 51 -13.70 -21.83 -7.76
CA THR A 51 -14.19 -23.08 -7.13
C THR A 51 -13.07 -24.05 -6.76
N HIS A 52 -11.92 -23.95 -7.43
CA HIS A 52 -10.74 -24.77 -7.14
C HIS A 52 -10.00 -24.34 -5.86
N PHE A 53 -10.16 -23.08 -5.45
CA PHE A 53 -9.60 -22.50 -4.23
C PHE A 53 -10.61 -22.45 -3.09
N CYS A 54 -11.90 -22.27 -3.42
CA CYS A 54 -13.04 -22.33 -2.50
C CYS A 54 -13.56 -23.78 -2.33
N ASN A 55 -12.72 -24.69 -1.82
CA ASN A 55 -13.08 -26.10 -1.60
C ASN A 55 -12.61 -26.57 -0.21
N ARG A 56 -13.34 -27.52 0.39
CA ARG A 56 -13.02 -28.18 1.67
C ARG A 56 -11.61 -28.77 1.70
N THR A 57 -11.12 -29.25 0.56
CA THR A 57 -9.74 -29.76 0.43
C THR A 57 -8.69 -28.66 0.63
N MET A 58 -8.96 -27.48 0.09
CA MET A 58 -8.10 -26.32 0.24
C MET A 58 -8.21 -25.75 1.66
N GLU A 59 -9.41 -25.67 2.24
CA GLU A 59 -9.62 -25.28 3.64
C GLU A 59 -8.87 -26.19 4.61
N ALA A 60 -8.94 -27.51 4.42
CA ALA A 60 -8.20 -28.47 5.24
C ALA A 60 -6.67 -28.30 5.10
N LEU A 61 -6.20 -28.03 3.89
CA LEU A 61 -4.79 -27.73 3.64
C LEU A 61 -4.34 -26.44 4.35
N MET A 62 -5.14 -25.39 4.27
CA MET A 62 -4.85 -24.11 4.93
C MET A 62 -4.85 -24.24 6.46
N GLN A 63 -5.80 -24.99 7.02
CA GLN A 63 -5.84 -25.30 8.45
C GLN A 63 -4.64 -26.12 8.92
N SER A 64 -4.21 -27.11 8.13
CA SER A 64 -3.02 -27.93 8.46
C SER A 64 -1.71 -27.15 8.43
N MET A 65 -1.69 -25.96 7.82
CA MET A 65 -0.49 -25.17 7.59
C MET A 65 -0.53 -23.80 8.28
N GLU A 66 -1.53 -23.53 9.13
CA GLU A 66 -1.72 -22.22 9.80
C GLU A 66 -1.72 -21.01 8.83
N SER A 67 -1.96 -21.25 7.55
CA SER A 67 -2.03 -20.24 6.49
C SER A 67 -3.48 -19.88 6.21
N THR A 68 -3.75 -18.63 5.82
CA THR A 68 -5.13 -18.20 5.49
C THR A 68 -5.25 -17.87 4.01
N ILE A 69 -6.29 -18.39 3.34
CA ILE A 69 -6.69 -17.83 2.03
C ILE A 69 -7.39 -16.51 2.32
N SER A 70 -6.77 -15.43 1.89
CA SER A 70 -7.31 -14.09 2.05
C SER A 70 -7.97 -13.66 0.76
N TYR A 71 -9.28 -13.47 0.82
CA TYR A 71 -10.00 -12.75 -0.20
C TYR A 71 -9.85 -11.25 0.08
N PRO A 72 -9.40 -10.45 -0.89
CA PRO A 72 -9.09 -9.04 -0.63
C PRO A 72 -10.36 -8.28 -0.18
N PRO A 73 -10.41 -7.72 1.04
CA PRO A 73 -11.53 -6.89 1.44
C PRO A 73 -11.44 -5.56 0.69
N HIS A 74 -12.45 -5.26 -0.13
CA HIS A 74 -12.55 -4.03 -0.92
C HIS A 74 -11.23 -3.57 -1.56
N ILE A 75 -10.83 -4.28 -2.61
CA ILE A 75 -9.81 -3.80 -3.54
C ILE A 75 -10.27 -2.48 -4.17
N THR A 76 -9.38 -1.48 -4.19
CA THR A 76 -9.58 -0.29 -5.02
C THR A 76 -9.40 -0.67 -6.50
N PRO A 77 -10.13 -0.07 -7.45
CA PRO A 77 -10.01 -0.41 -8.88
C PRO A 77 -8.56 -0.45 -9.40
N ASN A 78 -7.72 0.48 -8.94
CA ASN A 78 -6.30 0.53 -9.29
C ASN A 78 -5.48 -0.68 -8.78
N GLN A 79 -5.79 -1.22 -7.60
CA GLN A 79 -5.13 -2.42 -7.10
C GLN A 79 -5.55 -3.67 -7.89
N MET A 80 -6.80 -3.71 -8.38
CA MET A 80 -7.28 -4.80 -9.22
C MET A 80 -6.58 -4.83 -10.57
N VAL A 81 -6.49 -3.66 -11.22
CA VAL A 81 -5.83 -3.51 -12.53
C VAL A 81 -4.35 -3.90 -12.44
N ARG A 82 -3.65 -3.46 -11.38
CA ARG A 82 -2.23 -3.81 -11.18
C ARG A 82 -2.02 -5.32 -11.01
N ARG A 83 -2.81 -5.98 -10.16
CA ARG A 83 -2.70 -7.43 -9.94
C ARG A 83 -3.04 -8.24 -11.18
N ARG A 84 -4.11 -7.86 -11.89
CA ARG A 84 -4.50 -8.53 -13.15
C ARG A 84 -3.41 -8.37 -14.21
N SER A 85 -2.87 -7.16 -14.36
CA SER A 85 -1.77 -6.88 -15.29
C SER A 85 -0.51 -7.70 -14.96
N GLN A 86 -0.21 -7.90 -13.68
CA GLN A 86 0.94 -8.72 -13.25
C GLN A 86 0.76 -10.20 -13.64
N ILE A 87 -0.40 -10.79 -13.34
CA ILE A 87 -0.69 -12.20 -13.68
C ILE A 87 -0.69 -12.42 -15.20
N GLU A 88 -1.28 -11.48 -15.95
CA GLU A 88 -1.33 -11.56 -17.40
C GLU A 88 0.07 -11.46 -18.03
N ARG A 89 0.91 -10.54 -17.54
CA ARG A 89 2.31 -10.43 -17.98
C ARG A 89 3.11 -11.70 -17.69
N ALA A 90 2.93 -12.29 -16.51
CA ALA A 90 3.56 -13.55 -16.13
C ALA A 90 3.14 -14.70 -17.06
N TYR A 91 1.84 -14.80 -17.35
CA TYR A 91 1.30 -15.80 -18.27
C TYR A 91 1.89 -15.69 -19.68
N TRP A 92 1.97 -14.46 -20.22
CA TRP A 92 2.56 -14.23 -21.55
C TRP A 92 4.06 -14.57 -21.59
N ALA A 93 4.82 -14.22 -20.55
CA ALA A 93 6.24 -14.57 -20.45
C ALA A 93 6.45 -16.10 -20.45
N ILE A 94 5.68 -16.84 -19.65
CA ILE A 94 5.75 -18.31 -19.62
C ILE A 94 5.35 -18.90 -20.98
N LYS A 95 4.29 -18.37 -21.59
CA LYS A 95 3.83 -18.83 -22.91
C LYS A 95 4.89 -18.61 -23.98
N GLU A 96 5.59 -17.47 -23.94
CA GLU A 96 6.67 -17.16 -24.87
C GLU A 96 7.88 -18.08 -24.69
N VAL A 97 8.30 -18.34 -23.45
CA VAL A 97 9.38 -19.29 -23.14
C VAL A 97 9.01 -20.71 -23.58
N ASN A 98 7.78 -21.15 -23.33
CA ASN A 98 7.31 -22.48 -23.72
C ASN A 98 7.17 -22.65 -25.25
N LEU A 99 6.90 -21.57 -25.99
CA LEU A 99 6.82 -21.58 -27.46
C LEU A 99 8.20 -21.70 -28.13
N LYS A 100 9.29 -21.41 -27.43
CA LYS A 100 10.68 -21.44 -27.96
C LYS A 100 11.48 -22.65 -27.46
N ALA A 101 10.81 -23.72 -27.00
CA ALA A 101 11.46 -24.88 -26.37
C ALA A 101 12.42 -25.67 -27.29
N ASP A 102 12.34 -25.46 -28.61
CA ASP A 102 13.20 -26.10 -29.62
C ASP A 102 14.52 -25.33 -29.89
N ALA A 103 14.75 -24.19 -29.21
CA ALA A 103 15.96 -23.38 -29.32
C ALA A 103 17.15 -23.98 -28.53
N CYS A 104 18.37 -23.80 -29.04
CA CYS A 104 19.62 -24.35 -28.49
C CYS A 104 19.88 -23.87 -27.04
N GLU A 105 20.61 -24.67 -26.24
CA GLU A 105 20.96 -24.39 -24.83
C GLU A 105 21.54 -22.98 -24.60
N ASP A 106 22.37 -22.50 -25.52
CA ASP A 106 23.01 -21.18 -25.44
C ASP A 106 22.03 -20.02 -25.60
N GLU A 107 21.04 -20.14 -26.49
CA GLU A 107 19.99 -19.12 -26.65
C GLU A 107 19.12 -19.03 -25.40
N ARG A 108 18.85 -20.16 -24.76
CA ARG A 108 18.09 -20.20 -23.51
C ARG A 108 18.87 -19.59 -22.35
N LYS A 109 20.19 -19.81 -22.30
CA LYS A 109 21.07 -19.19 -21.30
C LYS A 109 21.14 -17.67 -21.47
N LEU A 110 21.23 -17.19 -22.71
CA LEU A 110 21.24 -15.77 -23.02
C LEU A 110 19.92 -15.10 -22.60
N GLN A 111 18.77 -15.71 -22.93
CA GLN A 111 17.45 -15.21 -22.51
C GLN A 111 17.31 -15.11 -20.98
N LEU A 112 17.86 -16.08 -20.23
CA LEU A 112 17.86 -16.02 -18.76
C LEU A 112 18.73 -14.89 -18.22
N GLN A 113 19.86 -14.59 -18.87
CA GLN A 113 20.71 -13.45 -18.48
C GLN A 113 20.00 -12.12 -18.77
N GLU A 114 19.37 -11.97 -19.93
CA GLU A 114 18.55 -10.79 -20.27
C GLU A 114 17.42 -10.59 -19.25
N LEU A 115 16.74 -11.67 -18.82
CA LEU A 115 15.70 -11.59 -17.79
C LEU A 115 16.25 -11.10 -16.44
N GLU A 116 17.45 -11.54 -16.04
CA GLU A 116 18.07 -11.10 -14.80
C GLU A 116 18.50 -9.62 -14.88
N GLU A 117 18.99 -9.16 -16.03
CA GLU A 117 19.31 -7.75 -16.25
C GLU A 117 18.07 -6.86 -16.15
N LEU A 118 16.96 -7.26 -16.80
CA LEU A 118 15.68 -6.56 -16.67
C LEU A 118 15.18 -6.52 -15.22
N ARG A 119 15.43 -7.60 -14.46
CA ARG A 119 15.08 -7.68 -13.04
C ARG A 119 15.89 -6.66 -12.22
N LEU A 120 17.21 -6.61 -12.42
CA LEU A 120 18.10 -5.65 -11.77
C LEU A 120 17.72 -4.20 -12.11
N GLU A 121 17.49 -3.90 -13.39
CA GLU A 121 17.06 -2.58 -13.84
C GLU A 121 15.73 -2.16 -13.20
N SER A 122 14.80 -3.10 -13.04
CA SER A 122 13.52 -2.84 -12.37
C SER A 122 13.69 -2.51 -10.88
N TYR A 123 14.64 -3.18 -10.20
CA TYR A 123 14.95 -2.91 -8.80
C TYR A 123 15.57 -1.54 -8.61
N ASP A 124 16.56 -1.21 -9.44
CA ASP A 124 17.20 0.10 -9.43
C ASP A 124 16.18 1.21 -9.72
N SER A 125 15.37 1.04 -10.77
CA SER A 125 14.31 1.98 -11.13
C SER A 125 13.30 2.20 -9.99
N ALA A 126 12.90 1.12 -9.30
CA ALA A 126 12.01 1.22 -8.15
C ALA A 126 12.67 1.92 -6.96
N MET A 127 13.96 1.69 -6.73
CA MET A 127 14.75 2.38 -5.71
C MET A 127 14.83 3.89 -6.01
N TRP A 128 15.22 4.26 -7.23
CA TRP A 128 15.29 5.64 -7.70
C TRP A 128 13.94 6.36 -7.61
N TYR A 129 12.84 5.69 -7.97
CA TYR A 129 11.50 6.27 -7.86
C TYR A 129 11.15 6.59 -6.40
N LYS A 130 11.43 5.66 -5.47
CA LYS A 130 11.19 5.85 -4.03
C LYS A 130 12.02 7.01 -3.48
N GLU A 131 13.29 7.07 -3.86
CA GLU A 131 14.20 8.13 -3.41
C GLU A 131 13.78 9.50 -3.95
N ARG A 132 13.49 9.62 -5.25
CA ARG A 132 12.99 10.87 -5.85
C ARG A 132 11.69 11.33 -5.23
N THR A 133 10.76 10.41 -4.98
CA THR A 133 9.48 10.71 -4.34
C THR A 133 9.68 11.21 -2.91
N LYS A 134 10.59 10.57 -2.16
CA LYS A 134 10.99 11.01 -0.82
C LYS A 134 11.60 12.41 -0.85
N LEU A 135 12.58 12.66 -1.73
CA LEU A 135 13.23 13.97 -1.86
C LEU A 135 12.24 15.08 -2.21
N TRP A 136 11.32 14.82 -3.14
CA TRP A 136 10.26 15.77 -3.49
C TRP A 136 9.31 16.01 -2.31
N HIS A 137 8.89 14.95 -1.63
CA HIS A 137 8.01 15.06 -0.47
C HIS A 137 8.68 15.83 0.68
N ASP A 138 9.93 15.53 0.99
CA ASP A 138 10.72 16.17 2.04
C ASP A 138 10.98 17.66 1.71
N LYS A 139 11.25 17.98 0.43
CA LYS A 139 11.37 19.38 -0.04
C LYS A 139 10.06 20.15 0.12
N ASN A 140 8.93 19.50 -0.08
CA ASN A 140 7.61 20.12 0.02
C ASN A 140 7.00 20.06 1.42
N LEU A 141 7.70 19.45 2.39
CA LEU A 141 7.24 19.35 3.76
C LEU A 141 7.37 20.71 4.48
N ARG A 142 6.27 21.42 4.61
CA ARG A 142 6.21 22.63 5.44
C ARG A 142 6.33 22.26 6.91
N ARG A 143 7.33 22.82 7.60
CA ARG A 143 7.49 22.67 9.05
C ARG A 143 6.31 23.33 9.77
N LYS A 144 5.76 22.62 10.76
CA LYS A 144 4.71 23.14 11.63
C LYS A 144 5.37 23.83 12.81
N GLU A 145 5.19 25.15 12.92
CA GLU A 145 5.56 25.88 14.11
C GLU A 145 4.41 25.76 15.10
N LEU A 146 4.66 25.05 16.20
CA LEU A 146 3.72 24.89 17.30
C LEU A 146 4.19 25.77 18.45
N GLN A 147 3.25 26.43 19.12
CA GLN A 147 3.53 27.24 20.31
C GLN A 147 2.74 26.71 21.51
N VAL A 148 3.31 26.85 22.71
CA VAL A 148 2.61 26.54 23.96
C VAL A 148 1.41 27.47 24.10
N GLY A 149 0.25 26.94 24.49
CA GLY A 149 -1.01 27.68 24.58
C GLY A 149 -1.83 27.69 23.28
N GLN A 150 -1.29 27.22 22.16
CA GLN A 150 -2.02 27.20 20.88
C GLN A 150 -3.12 26.12 20.87
N ARG A 151 -4.27 26.44 20.26
CA ARG A 151 -5.36 25.49 20.01
C ARG A 151 -5.04 24.64 18.78
N VAL A 152 -5.21 23.33 18.91
CA VAL A 152 -4.84 22.36 17.88
C VAL A 152 -5.82 21.19 17.80
N LEU A 153 -5.96 20.62 16.61
CA LEU A 153 -6.73 19.42 16.34
C LEU A 153 -5.84 18.18 16.40
N LEU A 154 -6.39 17.08 16.90
CA LEU A 154 -5.71 15.78 16.99
C LEU A 154 -6.23 14.79 15.95
N PHE A 155 -5.33 14.14 15.22
CA PHE A 155 -5.68 13.09 14.27
C PHE A 155 -5.96 11.74 14.93
N GLN A 156 -7.11 11.12 14.65
CA GLN A 156 -7.44 9.73 15.02
C GLN A 156 -6.69 8.74 14.13
N SER A 157 -5.63 8.12 14.66
CA SER A 157 -4.87 7.08 13.95
C SER A 157 -5.54 5.71 13.94
N ARG A 158 -6.47 5.45 14.88
CA ARG A 158 -7.12 4.14 15.00
C ARG A 158 -8.02 3.89 13.78
N LEU A 159 -7.74 2.79 13.06
CA LEU A 159 -8.49 2.27 11.92
C LEU A 159 -9.88 1.73 12.34
N LYS A 160 -10.71 2.56 12.97
CA LYS A 160 -12.13 2.25 13.04
C LYS A 160 -12.76 2.59 11.68
N LEU A 161 -13.65 1.72 11.22
CA LEU A 161 -14.52 1.97 10.06
C LEU A 161 -15.02 3.43 10.17
N MET A 162 -14.75 4.27 9.17
CA MET A 162 -15.14 5.68 9.25
C MET A 162 -16.67 5.73 9.40
N PRO A 163 -17.23 6.48 10.37
CA PRO A 163 -18.65 6.44 10.70
C PRO A 163 -19.54 7.21 9.69
N GLY A 164 -19.17 7.16 8.40
CA GLY A 164 -19.81 7.87 7.29
C GLY A 164 -18.80 8.52 6.33
N LYS A 165 -19.19 8.64 5.06
CA LYS A 165 -18.50 9.46 4.04
C LYS A 165 -18.48 10.92 4.53
N LEU A 166 -17.42 11.68 4.24
CA LEU A 166 -17.27 13.11 4.56
C LEU A 166 -17.05 13.52 6.03
N LYS A 167 -16.88 12.59 7.00
CA LYS A 167 -16.46 12.96 8.36
C LYS A 167 -14.93 13.12 8.46
N SER A 168 -14.47 14.22 9.07
CA SER A 168 -13.05 14.44 9.31
C SER A 168 -12.52 13.51 10.42
N LYS A 169 -11.27 13.04 10.29
CA LYS A 169 -10.57 12.24 11.33
C LYS A 169 -9.94 13.10 12.43
N TRP A 170 -10.19 14.40 12.40
CA TRP A 170 -9.59 15.38 13.31
C TRP A 170 -10.57 15.59 14.46
N ILE A 171 -10.15 15.24 15.68
CA ILE A 171 -10.91 15.50 16.90
C ILE A 171 -10.49 16.87 17.42
N GLY A 172 -11.51 17.64 17.84
CA GLY A 172 -11.51 18.59 18.96
C GLY A 172 -10.38 19.62 19.06
N PRO A 173 -10.68 20.87 19.44
CA PRO A 173 -9.61 21.79 19.82
C PRO A 173 -9.04 21.39 21.18
N PHE A 174 -7.76 21.05 21.21
CA PHE A 174 -6.94 20.85 22.40
C PHE A 174 -5.97 22.00 22.56
N THR A 175 -5.52 22.26 23.78
CA THR A 175 -4.50 23.28 24.05
C THR A 175 -3.14 22.61 24.26
N ILE A 176 -2.09 23.15 23.64
CA ILE A 176 -0.73 22.69 23.86
C ILE A 176 -0.26 23.17 25.24
N VAL A 177 0.12 22.25 26.12
CA VAL A 177 0.66 22.55 27.46
C VAL A 177 2.18 22.66 27.43
N ALA A 178 2.84 21.75 26.71
CA ALA A 178 4.28 21.71 26.61
C ALA A 178 4.74 21.08 25.30
N LEU A 179 5.85 21.58 24.77
CA LEU A 179 6.56 21.02 23.62
C LEU A 179 7.83 20.35 24.13
N ARG A 180 8.01 19.07 23.81
CA ARG A 180 9.21 18.33 24.17
C ARG A 180 10.22 18.37 23.01
N ALA A 181 11.51 18.33 23.35
CA ALA A 181 12.60 18.39 22.37
C ALA A 181 12.60 17.22 21.35
N ASN A 182 11.94 16.11 21.67
CA ASN A 182 11.82 14.93 20.82
C ASN A 182 10.67 14.99 19.79
N GLY A 183 10.01 16.15 19.64
CA GLY A 183 8.86 16.33 18.73
C GLY A 183 7.53 15.85 19.32
N ALA A 184 7.49 15.50 20.60
CA ALA A 184 6.25 15.16 21.29
C ALA A 184 5.60 16.41 21.88
N VAL A 185 4.27 16.46 21.80
CA VAL A 185 3.42 17.58 22.20
C VAL A 185 2.47 17.09 23.29
N GLU A 186 2.45 17.79 24.42
CA GLU A 186 1.47 17.53 25.47
C GLU A 186 0.21 18.36 25.22
N LEU A 187 -0.91 17.65 25.12
CA LEU A 187 -2.22 18.24 24.86
C LEU A 187 -3.11 18.12 26.09
N LYS A 188 -3.91 19.16 26.35
CA LYS A 188 -4.98 19.15 27.35
C LYS A 188 -6.33 19.45 26.70
N GLY A 189 -7.37 18.73 27.12
CA GLY A 189 -8.75 18.96 26.70
C GLY A 189 -9.33 20.26 27.28
N SER A 190 -10.44 20.72 26.71
CA SER A 190 -11.15 21.92 27.20
C SER A 190 -11.73 21.73 28.61
N ASP A 191 -11.99 20.48 29.00
CA ASP A 191 -12.53 20.17 30.33
C ASP A 191 -11.40 20.28 31.36
N SER A 192 -11.60 21.14 32.36
CA SER A 192 -10.61 21.47 33.40
C SER A 192 -10.06 20.25 34.15
N ASN A 193 -10.81 19.14 34.16
CA ASN A 193 -10.46 17.87 34.82
C ASN A 193 -9.76 16.83 33.91
N SER A 194 -9.51 17.17 32.63
CA SER A 194 -8.82 16.26 31.70
C SER A 194 -7.32 16.22 31.98
N SER A 195 -6.77 15.03 32.21
CA SER A 195 -5.32 14.81 32.28
C SER A 195 -4.67 15.16 30.93
N SER A 196 -3.46 15.71 30.99
CA SER A 196 -2.67 15.93 29.77
C SER A 196 -2.17 14.60 29.22
N PHE A 197 -2.03 14.51 27.90
CA PHE A 197 -1.49 13.33 27.25
C PHE A 197 -0.51 13.70 26.15
N LEU A 198 0.46 12.81 25.91
CA LEU A 198 1.55 13.03 24.96
C LEU A 198 1.20 12.49 23.57
N VAL A 199 1.46 13.29 22.55
CA VAL A 199 1.22 12.92 21.14
C VAL A 199 2.40 13.36 20.29
N ASN A 200 2.69 12.63 19.20
CA ASN A 200 3.61 13.13 18.17
C ASN A 200 3.04 14.37 17.48
N ASP A 201 3.84 15.41 17.33
CA ASP A 201 3.58 16.64 16.56
C ASP A 201 2.99 16.40 15.15
N HIS A 202 3.41 15.34 14.46
CA HIS A 202 2.91 14.99 13.13
C HIS A 202 1.38 14.79 13.11
N ARG A 203 0.79 14.35 14.23
CA ARG A 203 -0.64 14.08 14.40
C ARG A 203 -1.45 15.31 14.83
N VAL A 204 -0.80 16.45 14.95
CA VAL A 204 -1.39 17.70 15.43
C VAL A 204 -1.52 18.68 14.26
N LYS A 205 -2.63 19.42 14.20
CA LYS A 205 -2.86 20.48 13.20
C LYS A 205 -3.36 21.74 13.89
N GLY A 206 -2.83 22.91 13.54
CA GLY A 206 -3.32 24.19 14.07
C GLY A 206 -4.82 24.34 13.87
N PHE A 207 -5.53 24.67 14.95
CA PHE A 207 -6.95 25.01 14.88
C PHE A 207 -7.06 26.47 14.40
N ARG A 208 -7.87 26.71 13.39
CA ARG A 208 -8.21 28.06 12.92
C ARG A 208 -9.64 28.31 13.34
N ASP A 209 -9.85 29.31 14.19
CA ASP A 209 -11.20 29.72 14.57
C ASP A 209 -11.89 30.38 13.37
N SER A 210 -13.19 30.11 13.20
CA SER A 210 -14.01 30.64 12.10
C SER A 210 -14.08 32.17 12.09
N SER A 211 -13.70 32.83 13.18
CA SER A 211 -13.69 34.28 13.36
C SER A 211 -12.61 35.00 12.55
N GLU A 212 -11.57 34.29 12.07
CA GLU A 212 -10.48 34.84 11.24
C GLU A 212 -10.71 34.67 9.72
N LEU A 213 -11.86 34.14 9.29
CA LEU A 213 -12.23 33.99 7.88
C LEU A 213 -12.83 35.29 7.32
N CYS A 214 -12.04 36.37 7.26
CA CYS A 214 -12.44 37.56 6.51
C CYS A 214 -11.28 38.08 5.66
N VAL A 215 -10.92 37.33 4.63
CA VAL A 215 -10.62 37.81 3.27
C VAL A 215 -10.84 36.61 2.34
N VAL A 216 -12.04 36.49 1.76
CA VAL A 216 -12.22 35.63 0.58
C VAL A 216 -11.87 36.54 -0.60
N GLU A 217 -10.71 36.37 -1.21
CA GLU A 217 -10.46 36.96 -2.52
C GLU A 217 -11.45 36.33 -3.50
N GLU A 218 -12.47 37.11 -3.88
CA GLU A 218 -13.43 36.76 -4.92
C GLU A 218 -12.71 36.81 -6.27
N ILE A 219 -12.11 35.69 -6.65
CA ILE A 219 -11.54 35.54 -7.99
C ILE A 219 -12.71 35.31 -8.96
N SER A 220 -13.12 36.38 -9.65
CA SER A 220 -14.08 36.33 -10.74
C SER A 220 -13.54 35.43 -11.87
N LEU A 221 -14.13 34.24 -12.03
CA LEU A 221 -13.84 33.35 -13.14
C LEU A 221 -14.51 33.87 -14.41
N ARG A 222 -13.87 34.82 -15.11
CA ARG A 222 -14.30 35.23 -16.45
C ARG A 222 -14.00 34.10 -17.44
N MET A 223 -15.05 33.54 -18.04
CA MET A 223 -14.94 32.56 -19.12
C MET A 223 -14.06 33.15 -20.26
N PRO A 224 -13.04 32.43 -20.74
CA PRO A 224 -12.24 32.89 -21.87
C PRO A 224 -13.12 32.95 -23.12
N ALA A 225 -13.04 34.07 -23.85
CA ALA A 225 -13.79 34.25 -25.08
C ALA A 225 -13.38 33.16 -26.09
N LEU A 226 -14.37 32.42 -26.59
CA LEU A 226 -14.19 31.50 -27.69
C LEU A 226 -13.73 32.32 -28.90
N SER A 227 -12.50 32.12 -29.33
CA SER A 227 -12.03 32.63 -30.61
C SER A 227 -12.82 31.90 -31.70
N SER A 228 -13.69 32.63 -32.39
CA SER A 228 -14.31 32.17 -33.63
C SER A 228 -13.23 32.06 -34.71
N ASN A 229 -12.92 30.84 -35.12
CA ASN A 229 -12.31 30.54 -36.41
C ASN A 229 -13.38 29.89 -37.29
#